data_AF-A0ABD3C186-F1
#
_entry.id   AF-A0ABD3C186-F1
#
_cell.length_a   1.000
_cell.length_b   1.000
_cell.length_c   1.000
_cell.angle_alpha   90.00
_cell.angle_beta   90.00
_cell.angle_gamma   90.00
#
_symmetry.space_group_name_H-M   'P 1'
#
loop_
_entity.id
_entity.type
_entity.pdbx_description
1 polymer ?
#
loop_
_entity_poly.entity_id
_entity_poly.type
_entity_poly.pdbx_seq_one_letter_code
_entity_poly.pdbx_strand_id
1 'polypeptide(L)'
;MKDIDMLFFPICQSDHFYVICFDLKLKRAEILDNSPALDDEDITTKYSHIPTTLGGMVKTFLESSGINRKAQFLKKLSFDRLKMH
;
A
#
# COMPACT_ATOMS: atom_id res chain seq x y z
N MET A 1 8.65 14.37 11.98
CA MET A 1 8.64 13.17 11.11
C MET A 1 8.87 11.84 11.83
N LYS A 2 9.29 11.80 13.11
CA LYS A 2 9.47 10.52 13.84
C LYS A 2 8.16 9.75 14.12
N ASP A 3 7.00 10.40 13.93
CA ASP A 3 5.69 9.90 14.34
C ASP A 3 4.77 9.52 13.16
N ILE A 4 5.33 9.25 11.96
CA ILE A 4 4.50 8.77 10.84
C ILE A 4 4.19 7.30 11.06
N ASP A 5 2.99 6.99 11.51
CA ASP A 5 2.52 5.61 11.70
C ASP A 5 1.72 5.08 10.53
N MET A 6 0.98 5.94 9.82
CA MET A 6 0.18 5.55 8.67
C MET A 6 0.36 6.52 7.51
N LEU A 7 0.32 5.97 6.29
CA LEU A 7 0.27 6.74 5.05
C LEU A 7 -0.91 6.25 4.21
N PHE A 8 -1.71 7.18 3.71
CA PHE A 8 -2.86 6.88 2.85
C PHE A 8 -2.64 7.50 1.49
N PHE A 9 -2.79 6.70 0.45
CA PHE A 9 -2.66 7.14 -0.93
C PHE A 9 -3.97 6.87 -1.67
N PRO A 10 -4.76 7.92 -1.94
CA PRO A 10 -5.89 7.77 -2.85
C PRO A 10 -5.36 7.53 -4.26
N ILE A 11 -5.84 6.46 -4.88
CA ILE A 11 -5.52 6.10 -6.26
C ILE A 11 -6.74 6.35 -7.13
N CYS A 12 -6.52 7.13 -8.18
CA CYS A 12 -7.48 7.37 -9.25
C CYS A 12 -6.82 6.85 -10.53
N GLN A 13 -7.20 5.65 -10.97
CA GLN A 13 -6.67 5.03 -12.18
C GLN A 13 -7.82 4.67 -13.10
N SER A 14 -8.00 5.42 -14.19
CA SER A 14 -9.15 5.27 -15.09
C SER A 14 -10.46 5.29 -14.29
N ASP A 15 -11.27 4.24 -14.35
CA ASP A 15 -12.54 4.12 -13.62
C ASP A 15 -12.40 3.41 -12.26
N HIS A 16 -11.17 3.15 -11.80
CA HIS A 16 -10.89 2.46 -10.54
C HIS A 16 -10.46 3.48 -9.46
N PHE A 17 -11.22 3.49 -8.36
CA PHE A 17 -10.99 4.36 -7.20
C PHE A 17 -10.78 3.50 -5.95
N TYR A 18 -9.61 3.61 -5.34
CA TYR A 18 -9.25 2.85 -4.14
C TYR A 18 -8.20 3.59 -3.33
N VAL A 19 -7.96 3.16 -2.09
CA VAL A 19 -6.92 3.73 -1.22
C VAL A 19 -5.93 2.65 -0.84
N ILE A 20 -4.63 2.94 -0.97
CA ILE A 20 -3.58 2.11 -0.39
C ILE A 20 -3.18 2.70 0.97
N CYS A 21 -3.32 1.91 2.01
CA CYS A 21 -2.90 2.24 3.37
C CYS A 21 -1.59 1.51 3.69
N PHE A 22 -0.57 2.25 4.11
CA PHE A 22 0.65 1.68 4.72
C PHE A 22 0.59 1.91 6.22
N ASP A 23 0.36 0.85 6.98
CA ASP A 23 0.47 0.88 8.44
C ASP A 23 1.90 0.49 8.82
N LEU A 24 2.72 1.49 9.11
CA LEU A 24 4.13 1.32 9.46
C LEU A 24 4.32 0.84 10.90
N LYS A 25 3.28 0.91 11.75
CA LYS A 25 3.30 0.42 13.13
C LYS A 25 3.06 -1.09 13.15
N LEU A 26 2.05 -1.55 12.42
CA LEU A 26 1.72 -2.97 12.27
C LEU A 26 2.51 -3.66 11.14
N LYS A 27 3.23 -2.89 10.31
CA LYS A 27 4.06 -3.36 9.20
C LYS A 27 3.26 -4.11 8.13
N ARG A 28 2.10 -3.57 7.78
CA ARG A 28 1.21 -4.10 6.74
C ARG A 28 0.84 -3.01 5.74
N ALA A 29 0.46 -3.44 4.54
CA ALA A 29 -0.17 -2.56 3.58
C ALA A 29 -1.47 -3.18 3.08
N GLU A 30 -2.52 -2.37 3.10
CA GLU A 30 -3.88 -2.81 2.81
C GLU A 30 -4.46 -1.96 1.69
N ILE A 31 -5.16 -2.61 0.75
CA ILE A 31 -5.92 -1.95 -0.31
C ILE A 31 -7.38 -1.87 0.13
N LEU A 32 -7.85 -0.64 0.31
CA LEU A 32 -9.24 -0.29 0.59
C LEU A 32 -9.94 -0.03 -0.75
N ASP A 33 -10.67 -1.03 -1.22
CA ASP A 33 -11.40 -1.00 -2.48
C ASP A 33 -12.81 -1.54 -2.24
N ASN A 34 -13.83 -0.79 -2.66
CA ASN A 34 -15.25 -1.12 -2.49
C ASN A 34 -15.92 -1.67 -3.76
N SER A 35 -15.17 -1.83 -4.86
CA SER A 35 -15.70 -2.47 -6.08
C SER A 35 -16.01 -3.96 -5.81
N PRO A 36 -16.75 -4.67 -6.69
CA PRO A 36 -16.98 -6.10 -6.50
C PRO A 36 -15.66 -6.87 -6.28
N ALA A 37 -15.69 -7.87 -5.40
CA ALA A 37 -14.63 -8.87 -5.37
C ALA A 37 -14.68 -9.61 -6.72
N LEU A 38 -13.60 -9.50 -7.49
CA LEU A 38 -13.38 -10.44 -8.58
C LEU A 38 -12.81 -11.65 -7.87
N ASP A 39 -13.63 -12.68 -7.70
CA ASP A 39 -13.20 -13.95 -7.13
C ASP A 39 -11.98 -14.43 -7.94
N ASP A 40 -10.89 -14.71 -7.24
CA ASP A 40 -9.62 -15.23 -7.77
C ASP A 40 -8.76 -14.31 -8.66
N GLU A 41 -9.04 -13.01 -8.78
CA GLU A 41 -8.09 -12.11 -9.45
C GLU A 41 -6.88 -11.78 -8.54
N ASP A 42 -5.68 -12.13 -9.02
CA ASP A 42 -4.43 -11.67 -8.45
C ASP A 42 -4.44 -10.14 -8.31
N ILE A 43 -3.90 -9.64 -7.19
CA ILE A 43 -3.69 -8.22 -6.93
C ILE A 43 -2.97 -7.54 -8.09
N THR A 44 -2.05 -8.25 -8.74
CA THR A 44 -1.34 -7.74 -9.91
C THR A 44 -2.25 -7.51 -11.12
N THR A 45 -3.29 -8.32 -11.31
CA THR A 45 -4.25 -8.15 -12.41
C THR A 45 -5.11 -6.92 -12.20
N LYS A 46 -5.69 -6.78 -10.99
CA LYS A 46 -6.66 -5.72 -10.70
C LYS A 46 -6.01 -4.36 -10.44
N TYR A 47 -4.92 -4.33 -9.69
CA TYR A 47 -4.26 -3.10 -9.27
C TYR A 47 -2.97 -2.82 -10.05
N SER A 48 -2.65 -3.66 -11.04
CA SER A 48 -1.44 -3.54 -11.86
C SER A 48 -0.17 -3.48 -10.99
N HIS A 49 0.80 -2.65 -11.37
CA HIS A 49 2.03 -2.42 -10.64
C HIS A 49 1.93 -1.29 -9.60
N ILE A 50 0.77 -0.64 -9.44
CA ILE A 50 0.65 0.54 -8.56
C ILE A 50 1.05 0.23 -7.12
N PRO A 51 0.57 -0.86 -6.49
CA PRO A 51 0.94 -1.16 -5.11
C PRO A 51 2.46 -1.32 -4.94
N THR A 52 3.11 -2.08 -5.82
CA THR A 52 4.55 -2.34 -5.75
C THR A 52 5.38 -1.09 -6.05
N THR A 53 5.00 -0.31 -7.07
CA THR A 53 5.64 0.99 -7.38
C THR A 53 5.53 1.95 -6.19
N LEU A 54 4.35 2.08 -5.60
CA LEU A 54 4.11 2.97 -4.47
C LEU A 54 4.88 2.52 -3.22
N GLY A 55 4.93 1.21 -2.95
CA GLY A 55 5.76 0.66 -1.86
C GLY A 55 7.24 1.01 -2.02
N GLY A 56 7.76 0.98 -3.25
CA GLY A 56 9.10 1.45 -3.58
C GLY A 56 9.30 2.94 -3.29
N MET A 57 8.36 3.79 -3.71
CA MET A 57 8.41 5.23 -3.46
C MET A 57 8.34 5.58 -1.97
N VAL A 58 7.44 4.94 -1.21
CA VAL A 58 7.33 5.12 0.24
C VAL A 58 8.63 4.69 0.93
N LYS A 59 9.24 3.58 0.50
CA LYS A 59 10.54 3.16 1.01
C LYS A 59 11.61 4.22 0.79
N THR A 60 11.75 4.72 -0.44
CA THR A 60 12.73 5.77 -0.75
C THR A 60 12.48 7.03 0.08
N PHE A 61 11.22 7.42 0.27
CA PHE A 61 10.85 8.55 1.12
C PHE A 61 11.24 8.33 2.60
N LEU A 62 11.00 7.14 3.15
CA LEU A 62 11.36 6.83 4.54
C LEU A 62 12.88 6.79 4.73
N GLU A 63 13.64 6.27 3.75
CA GLU A 63 15.10 6.25 3.76
C GLU A 63 15.67 7.68 3.71
N SER A 64 15.18 8.52 2.79
CA SER A 64 15.62 9.92 2.66
C SER A 64 15.24 10.77 3.87
N SER A 65 14.18 10.39 4.59
CA SER A 65 13.72 11.05 5.82
C SER A 65 14.44 10.54 7.10
N GLY A 66 15.39 9.62 6.98
CA GLY A 66 16.11 9.03 8.11
C GLY A 66 15.32 8.00 8.94
N ILE A 67 14.18 7.52 8.42
CA ILE A 67 13.27 6.57 9.08
C ILE A 67 13.59 5.12 8.63
N ASN A 68 14.88 4.78 8.64
CA ASN A 68 15.42 3.56 8.04
C ASN A 68 14.82 2.26 8.60
N ARG A 69 14.45 2.24 9.89
CA ARG A 69 13.84 1.07 10.53
C ARG A 69 12.49 0.72 9.91
N LYS A 70 11.64 1.73 9.60
CA LYS A 70 10.34 1.51 8.97
C LYS A 70 10.51 1.13 7.48
N ALA A 71 11.48 1.72 6.80
CA ALA A 71 11.80 1.41 5.41
C ALA A 71 12.23 -0.06 5.17
N GLN A 72 12.95 -0.68 6.10
CA GLN A 72 13.38 -2.07 5.96
C GLN A 72 12.22 -3.06 5.84
N PHE A 73 11.08 -2.81 6.50
CA PHE A 73 9.93 -3.71 6.44
C PHE A 73 9.23 -3.67 5.08
N LEU A 74 9.30 -2.53 4.36
CA LEU A 74 8.71 -2.40 3.04
C LEU A 74 9.36 -3.32 1.98
N LYS A 75 10.56 -3.87 2.24
CA LYS A 75 11.23 -4.83 1.35
C LYS A 75 10.52 -6.19 1.25
N LYS A 76 9.72 -6.54 2.25
CA LYS A 76 9.01 -7.83 2.35
C LYS A 76 7.50 -7.66 2.36
N LEU A 77 7.02 -6.47 2.01
CA LEU A 77 5.62 -6.11 2.16
C LEU A 77 4.81 -6.75 1.04
N SER A 78 3.84 -7.57 1.42
CA SER A 78 2.70 -7.92 0.57
C SER A 78 1.63 -6.86 0.71
N PHE A 79 0.79 -6.75 -0.32
CA PHE A 79 -0.42 -5.97 -0.26
C PHE A 79 -1.57 -6.96 -0.15
N ASP A 80 -2.54 -6.66 0.70
CA ASP A 80 -3.75 -7.45 0.83
C ASP A 80 -4.96 -6.54 0.64
N ARG A 81 -5.99 -7.00 -0.07
CA ARG A 81 -7.26 -6.28 -0.13
C ARG A 81 -7.97 -6.43 1.21
N LEU A 82 -8.39 -5.32 1.83
CA LEU A 82 -9.16 -5.38 3.06
C LEU A 82 -10.54 -6.03 2.78
N LYS A 83 -10.85 -7.09 3.51
CA LYS A 83 -12.18 -7.71 3.49
C LYS A 83 -13.14 -6.82 4.27
N MET A 84 -14.04 -6.14 3.57
CA MET A 84 -15.09 -5.33 4.17
C MET A 84 -16.34 -6.22 4.31
N HIS A 85 -16.74 -6.50 5.55
CA HIS A 85 -17.94 -7.27 5.90
C HIS A 85 -19.13 -6.34 6.13
#